data_AF-A0A967V3B1-F1
#
_entry.id   AF-A0A967V3B1-F1
#
_cell.length_a   1.000
_cell.length_b   1.000
_cell.length_c   1.000
_cell.angle_alpha   90.00
_cell.angle_beta   90.00
_cell.angle_gamma   90.00
#
_symmetry.space_group_name_H-M   'P 1'
#
loop_
_entity.id
_entity.type
_entity.pdbx_description
1 polymer ?
#
loop_
_entity_poly.entity_id
_entity_poly.type
_entity_poly.pdbx_seq_one_letter_code
_entity_poly.pdbx_strand_id
1 'polypeptide(L)'
;MPAIGPATGPDFSPDRLIADGDGVGFGGAETVCVATPGHTPDSVCYRVGDALFSGDHIMGGSTVVVEDMSDYIASLEKLRNT
;
A
#
# COMPACT_ATOMS: atom_id res chain seq x y z
N MET A 1 -2.80 10.39 -0.07
CA MET A 1 -2.95 10.52 -1.52
C MET A 1 -3.58 9.22 -2.04
N PRO A 2 -4.36 9.22 -3.15
CA PRO A 2 -4.83 7.97 -3.73
C PRO A 2 -3.64 7.17 -4.30
N ALA A 3 -3.71 5.84 -4.27
CA ALA A 3 -2.69 4.98 -4.87
C ALA A 3 -2.78 5.07 -6.40
N ILE A 4 -1.96 5.92 -7.02
CA ILE A 4 -1.89 6.06 -8.47
C ILE A 4 -0.41 6.10 -8.86
N GLY A 5 0.10 4.93 -9.27
CA GLY A 5 1.48 4.70 -9.74
C GLY A 5 2.09 5.86 -10.55
N PRO A 6 3.42 6.06 -10.52
CA PRO A 6 4.05 7.01 -11.43
C PRO A 6 3.87 6.51 -12.87
N ALA A 7 3.05 7.22 -13.64
CA ALA A 7 2.69 6.91 -15.03
C ALA A 7 1.85 5.64 -15.19
N THR A 8 0.65 5.66 -14.62
CA THR A 8 -0.46 4.98 -15.25
C THR A 8 -0.61 5.55 -16.68
N GLY A 9 -0.37 4.74 -17.70
CA GLY A 9 -0.38 5.20 -19.10
C GLY A 9 -1.68 5.93 -19.47
N PRO A 10 -1.74 6.63 -20.62
CA PRO A 10 -2.89 7.47 -20.99
C PRO A 10 -4.25 6.73 -20.98
N ASP A 11 -4.24 5.40 -21.03
CA ASP A 11 -5.43 4.54 -21.03
C ASP A 11 -5.77 3.91 -19.66
N PHE A 12 -5.03 4.22 -18.60
CA PHE A 12 -5.34 3.69 -17.28
C PHE A 12 -6.42 4.54 -16.60
N SER A 13 -7.58 3.93 -16.41
CA SER A 13 -8.71 4.52 -15.69
C SER A 13 -9.24 3.49 -14.70
N PRO A 14 -8.85 3.55 -13.41
CA PRO A 14 -9.32 2.59 -12.43
C PRO A 14 -10.82 2.81 -12.17
N ASP A 15 -11.56 1.72 -11.97
CA ASP A 15 -13.00 1.80 -11.64
C ASP A 15 -13.25 2.51 -10.31
N ARG A 16 -12.26 2.44 -9.39
CA ARG A 16 -12.31 3.07 -8.08
C ARG A 16 -10.92 3.52 -7.66
N LEU A 17 -10.83 4.78 -7.22
CA LEU A 17 -9.69 5.28 -6.50
C LEU A 17 -9.80 4.88 -5.02
N ILE A 18 -8.66 4.53 -4.43
CA ILE A 18 -8.56 4.08 -3.04
C ILE A 18 -7.63 5.02 -2.28
N ALA A 19 -8.05 5.40 -1.07
CA ALA A 19 -7.27 6.18 -0.12
C ALA A 19 -6.94 5.36 1.14
N ASP A 20 -6.08 5.94 1.99
CA ASP A 20 -5.76 5.38 3.29
C ASP A 20 -7.01 5.18 4.15
N GLY A 21 -7.15 4.01 4.77
CA GLY A 21 -8.28 3.64 5.60
C GLY A 21 -9.53 3.17 4.83
N ASP A 22 -9.52 3.22 3.50
CA ASP A 22 -10.67 2.77 2.72
C ASP A 22 -10.89 1.27 2.83
N GLY A 23 -12.16 0.89 3.01
CA GLY A 23 -12.60 -0.50 2.93
C GLY A 23 -12.63 -1.00 1.48
N VAL A 24 -12.11 -2.21 1.26
CA VAL A 24 -12.19 -2.91 -0.03
C VAL A 24 -12.92 -4.24 0.17
N GLY A 25 -13.84 -4.59 -0.73
CA GLY A 25 -14.52 -5.88 -0.65
C GLY A 25 -13.58 -7.00 -1.11
N PHE A 26 -13.27 -7.97 -0.25
CA PHE A 26 -12.48 -9.14 -0.62
C PHE A 26 -12.99 -10.39 0.08
N GLY A 27 -13.70 -11.26 -0.65
CA GLY A 27 -14.13 -12.57 -0.14
C GLY A 27 -14.98 -12.56 1.14
N GLY A 28 -15.62 -11.43 1.48
CA GLY A 28 -16.36 -11.25 2.74
C GLY A 28 -15.49 -10.94 3.96
N ALA A 29 -14.16 -10.88 3.80
CA ALA A 29 -13.25 -10.47 4.85
C ALA A 29 -13.19 -8.94 4.96
N GLU A 30 -13.03 -8.44 6.18
CA GLU A 30 -12.71 -7.03 6.41
C GLU A 30 -11.33 -6.75 5.79
N THR A 31 -11.32 -5.89 4.78
CA THR A 31 -10.09 -5.48 4.10
C THR A 31 -9.97 -3.98 4.11
N VAL A 32 -8.84 -3.48 4.61
CA VAL A 32 -8.57 -2.06 4.75
C VAL A 32 -7.29 -1.71 4.01
N CYS A 33 -7.36 -0.67 3.19
CA CYS A 33 -6.20 -0.07 2.57
C CYS A 33 -5.37 0.70 3.59
N VAL A 34 -4.06 0.49 3.58
CA VAL A 34 -3.10 1.22 4.40
C VAL A 34 -2.09 1.87 3.46
N ALA A 35 -2.09 3.19 3.39
CA ALA A 35 -1.08 3.92 2.63
C ALA A 35 0.29 3.76 3.26
N THR A 36 1.26 3.37 2.43
CA THR A 36 2.63 3.01 2.81
C THR A 36 3.65 3.60 1.83
N PRO A 37 3.69 4.95 1.70
CA PRO A 37 4.68 5.60 0.85
C PRO A 37 6.11 5.21 1.24
N GLY A 38 7.01 5.15 0.27
CA GLY A 38 8.43 4.89 0.51
C GLY A 38 9.06 4.11 -0.62
N HIS A 39 8.54 2.90 -0.94
CA HIS A 39 8.94 2.17 -2.14
C HIS A 39 8.59 2.99 -3.38
N THR A 40 7.33 3.42 -3.47
CA THR A 40 6.85 4.51 -4.33
C THR A 40 5.98 5.47 -3.50
N PRO A 41 5.72 6.71 -3.95
CA PRO A 41 4.90 7.68 -3.21
C PRO A 41 3.43 7.26 -3.04
N ASP A 42 2.97 6.36 -3.90
CA ASP A 42 1.59 5.85 -3.98
C ASP A 42 1.46 4.39 -3.51
N SER A 43 2.53 3.82 -2.95
CA SER A 43 2.52 2.46 -2.41
C SER A 43 1.46 2.30 -1.33
N VAL A 44 0.75 1.16 -1.37
CA VAL A 44 -0.25 0.76 -0.39
C VAL A 44 -0.11 -0.71 -0.01
N CYS A 45 -0.47 -1.02 1.22
CA CYS A 45 -0.68 -2.37 1.72
C CYS A 45 -2.18 -2.61 1.97
N TYR A 46 -2.58 -3.88 2.04
CA TYR A 46 -3.94 -4.25 2.44
C TYR A 46 -3.91 -5.16 3.66
N ARG A 47 -4.58 -4.76 4.74
CA ARG A 47 -4.83 -5.62 5.91
C ARG A 47 -6.13 -6.37 5.68
N VAL A 48 -6.06 -7.71 5.66
CA VAL A 48 -7.18 -8.62 5.42
C VAL A 48 -7.29 -9.57 6.61
N GLY A 49 -8.22 -9.31 7.53
CA GLY A 49 -8.21 -9.95 8.85
C GLY A 49 -6.85 -9.77 9.55
N ASP A 50 -6.21 -10.88 9.92
CA ASP A 50 -4.89 -10.88 10.59
C ASP A 50 -3.69 -10.94 9.60
N ALA A 51 -3.95 -10.91 8.29
CA ALA A 51 -2.92 -10.97 7.27
C ALA A 51 -2.64 -9.58 6.65
N LEU A 52 -1.38 -9.36 6.26
CA LEU A 52 -0.96 -8.17 5.53
C LEU A 52 -0.47 -8.55 4.13
N PHE A 53 -1.11 -8.00 3.11
CA PHE A 53 -0.59 -7.99 1.75
C PHE A 53 0.27 -6.73 1.59
N SER A 54 1.59 -6.91 1.68
CA SER A 54 2.57 -5.82 1.76
C SER A 54 3.04 -5.26 0.41
N GLY A 55 2.67 -5.91 -0.71
CA GLY A 55 3.26 -5.61 -2.01
C GLY A 55 4.79 -5.63 -1.94
N ASP A 56 5.42 -4.64 -2.56
CA ASP A 56 6.88 -4.49 -2.59
C ASP A 56 7.43 -3.71 -1.38
N HIS A 57 6.58 -3.40 -0.39
CA HIS A 57 6.98 -2.66 0.81
C HIS A 57 7.73 -3.54 1.82
N ILE A 58 7.38 -4.83 1.94
CA ILE A 58 8.08 -5.80 2.80
C ILE A 58 8.22 -7.10 2.03
N MET A 59 9.46 -7.54 1.81
CA MET A 59 9.78 -8.82 1.16
C MET A 59 10.44 -9.76 2.15
N GLY A 60 9.86 -10.94 2.34
CA GLY A 60 10.34 -11.96 3.27
C GLY A 60 11.65 -12.60 2.79
N GLY A 61 12.79 -11.97 3.09
CA GLY A 61 14.12 -12.51 2.81
C GLY A 61 15.02 -11.64 1.93
N SER A 62 14.59 -10.44 1.56
CA SER A 62 15.41 -9.48 0.81
C SER A 62 15.14 -8.05 1.23
N THR A 63 16.02 -7.14 0.81
CA THR A 63 15.78 -5.70 0.90
C THR A 63 14.92 -5.24 -0.27
N VAL A 64 14.20 -4.14 -0.08
CA VAL A 64 13.37 -3.50 -1.11
C VAL A 64 14.05 -2.24 -1.62
N VAL A 65 13.77 -1.84 -2.87
CA VAL A 65 14.16 -0.52 -3.38
C VAL A 65 13.28 0.52 -2.70
N VAL A 66 13.82 1.68 -2.37
CA VAL A 66 13.09 2.74 -1.67
C VAL A 66 13.39 4.06 -2.36
N GLU A 67 12.34 4.75 -2.80
CA GLU A 67 12.44 6.11 -3.34
C GLU A 67 12.62 7.15 -2.23
N ASP A 68 11.85 7.06 -1.14
CA ASP A 68 11.99 7.92 0.04
C ASP A 68 12.08 7.10 1.34
N MET A 69 13.25 7.18 1.98
CA MET A 69 13.55 6.40 3.19
C MET A 69 12.80 6.93 4.44
N SER A 70 12.49 8.21 4.48
CA SER A 70 11.77 8.81 5.63
C SER A 70 10.32 8.32 5.63
N ASP A 71 9.68 8.38 4.46
CA ASP A 71 8.33 7.87 4.27
C ASP A 71 8.28 6.36 4.46
N TYR A 72 9.27 5.63 3.98
CA TYR A 72 9.37 4.17 4.17
C TYR A 72 9.41 3.79 5.65
N ILE A 73 10.26 4.45 6.45
CA ILE A 73 10.34 4.17 7.90
C ILE A 73 9.02 4.51 8.59
N ALA A 74 8.43 5.68 8.31
CA ALA A 74 7.14 6.07 8.89
C ALA A 74 6.03 5.08 8.55
N SER A 75 6.03 4.55 7.32
CA SER A 75 5.11 3.52 6.87
C SER A 75 5.30 2.19 7.60
N LEU A 76 6.54 1.75 7.83
CA LEU A 76 6.83 0.56 8.63
C LEU A 76 6.36 0.71 10.08
N GLU A 77 6.51 1.89 10.70
CA GLU A 77 6.01 2.15 12.05
C GLU A 77 4.49 2.12 12.12
N LYS A 78 3.83 2.66 11.10
CA LYS A 78 2.37 2.58 10.96
C LYS A 78 1.90 1.13 10.85
N LEU A 79 2.53 0.34 9.98
CA LEU A 79 2.21 -1.08 9.78
C LEU A 79 2.40 -1.92 11.04
N ARG A 80 3.40 -1.60 11.87
CA ARG A 80 3.63 -2.26 13.16
C ARG A 80 2.49 -2.03 14.17
N ASN A 81 1.74 -0.94 14.02
CA ASN A 81 0.70 -0.51 14.95
C ASN A 81 -0.73 -0.63 14.37
N THR A 82 -0.89 -1.28 13.21
CA THR A 82 -2.19 -1.57 12.59
C THR A 82 -2.60 -3.00 12.88
#